data_AF-A0A956KLJ0-F1
#
_entry.id   AF-A0A956KLJ0-F1
#
_cell.length_a   1.000
_cell.length_b   1.000
_cell.length_c   1.000
_cell.angle_alpha   90.00
_cell.angle_beta   90.00
_cell.angle_gamma   90.00
#
_symmetry.space_group_name_H-M   'P 1'
#
loop_
_entity.id
_entity.type
_entity.pdbx_description
1 polymer ?
#
loop_
_entity_poly.entity_id
_entity_poly.type
_entity_poly.pdbx_seq_one_letter_code
_entity_poly.pdbx_strand_id
1 'polypeptide(L)' 'MAKRQTRRSISVKGITYQRLKDFCDASGISVSGYLEDIIAEKLDAAGVPVPTVLKARPQRKADAEPEEIVSQHFTF' A
#
# COMPACT_ATOMS: atom_id res chain seq x y z
N MET A 1 22.86 -3.17 -5.32
CA MET A 1 21.57 -3.23 -6.06
C MET A 1 20.46 -2.91 -5.08
N ALA A 2 19.69 -1.85 -5.31
CA ALA A 2 18.50 -1.58 -4.51
C ALA A 2 17.57 -2.81 -4.61
N LYS A 3 17.16 -3.34 -3.47
CA LYS A 3 16.34 -4.56 -3.40
C LYS A 3 15.08 -4.32 -4.24
N ARG A 4 14.86 -5.13 -5.27
CA ARG A 4 13.80 -4.94 -6.27
C ARG A 4 12.47 -4.67 -5.55
N GLN A 5 11.92 -3.47 -5.70
CA GLN A 5 10.62 -3.13 -5.13
C GLN A 5 9.60 -4.09 -5.73
N THR A 6 8.75 -4.68 -4.89
CA THR A 6 7.74 -5.64 -5.33
C THR A 6 6.36 -5.02 -5.14
N ARG A 7 5.49 -5.12 -6.15
CA ARG A 7 4.14 -4.56 -6.09
C ARG A 7 3.36 -5.18 -4.92
N ARG A 8 2.65 -4.33 -4.17
CA ARG A 8 1.72 -4.71 -3.12
C ARG A 8 0.41 -3.96 -3.36
N SER A 9 -0.70 -4.69 -3.46
CA SER A 9 -2.04 -4.11 -3.58
C SER A 9 -2.72 -4.08 -2.21
N ILE A 10 -3.45 -3.00 -1.95
CA ILE A 10 -4.36 -2.85 -0.80
C ILE A 10 -5.75 -2.52 -1.30
N SER A 11 -6.77 -3.08 -0.66
CA SER A 11 -8.16 -2.75 -0.94
C SER A 11 -8.55 -1.49 -0.17
N VAL A 12 -9.16 -0.51 -0.85
CA VAL A 12 -9.65 0.73 -0.26
C VAL A 12 -10.98 1.12 -0.92
N LYS A 13 -11.79 1.94 -0.25
CA LYS A 13 -13.01 2.49 -0.86
C LYS A 13 -12.64 3.35 -2.07
N GLY A 14 -13.40 3.24 -3.16
CA GLY A 14 -13.14 4.00 -4.40
C GLY A 14 -13.06 5.50 -4.18
N ILE A 15 -13.96 6.07 -3.38
CA ILE A 15 -13.96 7.52 -3.02
C ILE A 15 -12.66 7.91 -2.30
N THR A 16 -12.17 7.05 -1.40
CA THR A 16 -10.92 7.29 -0.67
C THR A 16 -9.73 7.28 -1.63
N TYR A 17 -9.69 6.30 -2.54
CA TYR A 17 -8.64 6.24 -3.56
C TYR A 17 -8.66 7.45 -4.49
N GLN A 18 -9.83 7.85 -4.98
CA GLN A 18 -9.95 9.00 -5.88
C GLN A 18 -9.44 10.28 -5.21
N ARG A 19 -9.86 10.54 -3.97
CA ARG A 19 -9.39 11.70 -3.20
C ARG A 19 -7.88 11.69 -2.99
N LEU A 20 -7.31 10.52 -2.69
CA LEU A 20 -5.86 10.35 -2.54
C LEU A 20 -5.13 10.63 -3.86
N LYS A 21 -5.64 10.08 -4.97
CA LYS A 21 -5.08 10.25 -6.31
C LYS A 21 -5.09 11.72 -6.72
N ASP A 22 -6.24 12.40 -6.60
CA ASP A 22 -6.39 13.80 -6.99
C ASP A 22 -5.43 14.71 -6.20
N PHE A 23 -5.25 14.44 -4.91
CA PHE A 23 -4.29 15.15 -4.07
C PHE A 23 -2.85 14.93 -4.53
N CYS A 24 -2.47 13.69 -4.83
CA CYS A 24 -1.12 13.36 -5.27
C CYS A 24 -0.82 13.97 -6.65
N ASP A 25 -1.77 13.89 -7.58
CA ASP A 25 -1.67 14.47 -8.92
C ASP A 25 -1.51 16.00 -8.85
N ALA A 26 -2.31 16.68 -8.03
CA ALA A 26 -2.21 18.13 -7.83
C ALA A 26 -0.88 18.57 -7.20
N SER A 27 -0.27 17.69 -6.41
CA SER A 27 1.01 17.93 -5.73
C SER A 27 2.22 17.46 -6.53
N GLY A 28 2.03 16.84 -7.70
CA GLY A 28 3.11 16.30 -8.52
C GLY A 28 3.86 15.12 -7.89
N ILE A 29 3.25 14.41 -6.95
CA ILE A 29 3.84 13.27 -6.24
C ILE A 29 3.16 11.96 -6.64
N SER A 30 3.88 10.84 -6.54
CA SER A 30 3.26 9.52 -6.76
C SER A 30 2.45 9.08 -5.54
N VAL A 31 1.32 8.40 -5.77
CA VAL A 31 0.51 7.78 -4.70
C VAL A 31 1.36 6.82 -3.86
N SER A 32 2.26 6.06 -4.49
CA SER A 32 3.16 5.15 -3.77
C SER A 32 4.14 5.89 -2.86
N GLY A 33 4.77 6.96 -3.34
CA GLY A 33 5.71 7.75 -2.54
C GLY A 33 5.02 8.39 -1.34
N TYR A 34 3.86 9.01 -1.59
CA TYR A 34 3.07 9.63 -0.51
C TYR A 34 2.65 8.62 0.57
N LEU A 35 2.24 7.42 0.18
CA LEU A 35 1.90 6.36 1.14
C LEU A 35 3.13 5.84 1.88
N GLU A 36 4.27 5.66 1.22
CA GLU A 36 5.52 5.24 1.87
C GLU A 36 5.96 6.27 2.93
N ASP A 37 5.88 7.56 2.62
CA ASP A 37 6.24 8.64 3.56
C ASP A 37 5.32 8.65 4.79
N ILE A 38 3.99 8.58 4.60
CA ILE A 38 3.03 8.54 5.71
C ILE A 38 3.23 7.29 6.56
N ILE A 39 3.44 6.13 5.93
CA ILE A 39 3.65 4.87 6.64
C ILE A 39 4.92 4.96 7.48
N ALA A 40 6.03 5.47 6.92
CA ALA A 40 7.27 5.67 7.64
C ALA A 40 7.07 6.62 8.83
N GLU A 41 6.50 7.80 8.62
CA GLU A 41 6.23 8.78 9.68
C GLU A 41 5.40 8.18 10.83
N LYS A 42 4.32 7.46 10.50
CA LYS A 42 3.44 6.86 11.50
C LYS A 42 4.11 5.72 12.29
N LEU A 43 4.89 4.88 11.61
CA LEU A 43 5.57 3.76 12.26
C LEU A 43 6.76 4.23 13.09
N ASP A 44 7.51 5.22 12.62
CA ASP A 44 8.62 5.83 13.34
C ASP A 44 8.14 6.54 14.61
N ALA A 45 7.05 7.31 14.52
CA ALA A 45 6.41 7.95 15.67
C ALA A 45 5.89 6.93 16.71
N ALA A 46 5.52 5.73 16.26
CA ALA A 46 5.12 4.62 17.12
C ALA A 46 6.30 3.78 17.63
N GLY A 47 7.55 4.10 17.26
CA GLY A 47 8.74 3.33 17.64
C GLY A 47 8.78 1.92 17.04
N VAL A 48 8.07 1.68 15.95
CA VAL A 48 8.03 0.37 15.29
C VAL A 48 9.37 0.14 14.57
N PRO A 49 10.12 -0.92 14.88
CA PRO A 49 11.43 -1.13 14.29
C PRO A 49 11.34 -1.46 12.80
N VAL A 50 12.25 -0.91 12.01
CA VAL A 50 12.37 -1.20 10.57
C VAL A 50 12.79 -2.67 10.38
N PRO A 51 12.00 -3.48 9.64
CA PRO A 51 12.36 -4.88 9.39
C PRO A 51 13.62 -5.00 8.52
N THR A 52 14.65 -5.67 9.04
CA THR A 52 15.90 -5.94 8.30
C THR A 52 15.79 -7.14 7.36
N VAL A 53 14.81 -8.02 7.60
CA VAL A 53 14.58 -9.24 6.81
C VAL A 53 13.11 -9.31 6.39
N LEU A 54 12.88 -9.44 5.08
CA LEU A 54 11.56 -9.67 4.51
C LEU A 54 11.25 -11.16 4.59
N LYS A 55 10.31 -11.56 5.46
CA LYS A 55 9.79 -12.93 5.51
C LYS A 55 8.82 -13.15 4.33
N ALA A 56 8.81 -14.36 3.77
CA ALA A 56 7.84 -14.73 2.76
C ALA A 56 6.41 -14.63 3.33
N ARG A 57 5.47 -14.10 2.53
CA ARG A 57 4.06 -14.02 2.92
C ARG A 57 3.53 -15.46 3.13
N PRO A 58 3.00 -15.83 4.30
CA PRO A 58 2.31 -17.11 4.47
C PRO A 58 1.08 -17.14 3.53
N GLN A 59 0.90 -18.25 2.81
CA GLN A 59 -0.28 -18.41 1.94
C GLN A 59 -1.53 -18.45 2.81
N ARG A 60 -2.46 -17.51 2.59
CA ARG A 60 -3.73 -17.45 3.31
C ARG A 60 -4.58 -18.65 2.86
N LYS A 61 -4.99 -19.53 3.79
CA LYS A 61 -6.02 -20.55 3.51
C LYS A 61 -7.33 -19.84 3.11
N ALA A 62 -8.03 -20.40 2.14
CA ALA A 62 -9.17 -19.79 1.45
C ALA A 62 -10.47 -19.68 2.28
N ASP A 63 -10.42 -19.89 3.59
CA ASP A 63 -11.60 -20.05 4.44
C ASP A 63 -12.12 -18.73 5.06
N ALA A 64 -11.61 -17.58 4.61
CA ALA A 64 -12.12 -16.27 5.05
C ALA A 64 -13.14 -15.77 4.03
N GLU A 65 -14.40 -15.68 4.45
CA GLU A 65 -15.52 -15.06 3.72
C GLU A 65 -15.03 -13.84 2.92
N PRO A 66 -15.22 -13.80 1.60
CA PRO A 66 -14.76 -12.69 0.80
C PRO A 66 -15.61 -11.47 1.15
N GLU A 67 -15.03 -10.50 1.86
CA GLU A 67 -15.47 -9.12 1.68
C GLU A 67 -15.42 -8.86 0.16
N GLU A 68 -16.53 -8.43 -0.42
CA GLU A 68 -16.68 -8.20 -1.85
C GLU A 68 -15.76 -7.06 -2.29
N ILE A 69 -14.49 -7.38 -2.50
CA ILE A 69 -13.47 -6.44 -2.95
C ILE A 69 -13.64 -6.33 -4.46
N VAL A 70 -14.35 -5.29 -4.90
CA VAL A 70 -14.38 -4.88 -6.31
C VAL A 70 -12.98 -4.37 -6.67
N SER A 71 -12.10 -5.30 -7.06
CA SER A 71 -10.71 -5.02 -7.39
C SER A 71 -10.59 -4.53 -8.83
N GLN A 72 -10.74 -3.23 -9.07
CA GLN A 72 -10.37 -2.63 -10.35
C GLN A 72 -8.84 -2.56 -10.45
N HIS A 73 -8.24 -3.45 -11.25
CA HIS A 73 -6.83 -3.39 -11.59
C HIS A 73 -6.63 -2.40 -12.74
N PHE A 74 -6.15 -1.19 -12.45
CA PHE A 74 -5.68 -0.28 -13.49
C PHE A 74 -4.26 -0.70 -13.90
N THR A 75 -4.10 -1.10 -15.16
CA THR A 75 -2.82 -1.23 -15.84
C THR A 75 -2.47 0.13 -16.46
N PHE A 76 -1.23 0.58 -16.25
CA PHE A 76 -0.63 1.73 -16.94
C PHE A 76 0.03 1.26 -18.24
#